data_AF-A0A2N6B5P6-F1
#
_entry.id   AF-A0A2N6B5P6-F1
#
_cell.length_a   1.000
_cell.length_b   1.000
_cell.length_c   1.000
_cell.angle_alpha   90.00
_cell.angle_beta   90.00
_cell.angle_gamma   90.00
#
_symmetry.space_group_name_H-M   'P 1'
#
loop_
_entity.id
_entity.type
_entity.pdbx_description
1 polymer ?
#
loop_
_entity_poly.entity_id
_entity_poly.type
_entity_poly.pdbx_seq_one_letter_code
_entity_poly.pdbx_strand_id
1 'polypeptide(L)'
;MAHAIRLVNPTTGVVKTGYYGFSWTSFFFGGIPAIFRGDLGVGIGITIASILFSLISAGVLGIVINIVWAFIYNKKYTTELLQAGFRMEDQPEVMSSAKAALNVI
;
A
#
# COMPACT_ATOMS: atom_id res chain seq x y z
N MET A 1 6.01 -9.92 5.89
CA MET A 1 5.81 -8.61 6.56
C MET A 1 6.01 -7.49 5.54
N ALA A 2 5.92 -6.21 5.88
CA ALA A 2 6.14 -5.13 4.90
C ALA A 2 7.62 -5.08 4.47
N HIS A 3 7.86 -5.02 3.17
CA HIS A 3 9.19 -4.85 2.58
C HIS A 3 9.18 -3.62 1.67
N ALA A 4 10.21 -2.78 1.78
CA ALA A 4 10.36 -1.59 0.95
C ALA A 4 11.02 -1.95 -0.39
N ILE A 5 10.70 -1.16 -1.42
CA ILE A 5 11.37 -1.20 -2.71
C ILE A 5 11.54 0.23 -3.22
N ARG A 6 12.76 0.60 -3.63
CA ARG A 6 13.01 1.89 -4.25
C ARG A 6 12.47 1.92 -5.69
N LEU A 7 11.68 2.93 -6.00
CA LEU A 7 11.10 3.18 -7.31
C LEU A 7 11.53 4.55 -7.84
N VAL A 8 11.86 4.64 -9.12
CA VAL A 8 12.30 5.88 -9.77
C VAL A 8 11.51 6.11 -11.05
N ASN A 9 11.05 7.33 -11.26
CA ASN A 9 10.50 7.73 -12.54
C ASN A 9 11.67 8.12 -13.47
N PRO A 10 11.89 7.40 -14.59
CA PRO A 10 13.06 7.63 -15.44
C PRO A 10 13.00 8.95 -16.22
N THR A 11 11.81 9.54 -16.38
CA THR A 11 11.61 10.81 -17.10
C THR A 11 11.82 12.01 -16.19
N THR A 12 11.35 11.95 -14.95
CA THR A 12 11.39 13.09 -14.02
C THR A 12 12.50 12.99 -12.96
N GLY A 13 13.09 11.81 -12.79
CA GLY A 13 14.05 11.53 -11.70
C GLY A 13 13.43 11.42 -10.31
N VAL A 14 12.10 11.55 -10.19
CA VAL A 14 11.41 11.47 -8.89
C VAL A 14 11.56 10.07 -8.31
N VAL A 15 12.03 10.01 -7.06
CA VAL A 15 12.17 8.77 -6.29
C VAL A 15 10.96 8.61 -5.36
N LYS A 16 10.40 7.41 -5.31
CA LYS A 16 9.37 7.01 -4.34
C LYS A 16 9.72 5.67 -3.73
N THR A 17 9.23 5.42 -2.52
CA THR A 17 9.35 4.12 -1.86
C THR A 17 8.03 3.37 -2.03
N GLY A 18 8.08 2.26 -2.76
CA GLY A 18 7.01 1.28 -2.80
C GLY A 18 7.12 0.30 -1.63
N TYR A 19 6.06 -0.45 -1.39
CA TYR A 19 6.01 -1.51 -0.39
C TYR A 19 5.30 -2.77 -0.93
N TYR A 20 5.68 -3.94 -0.45
CA TYR A 20 4.94 -5.20 -0.67
C TYR A 20 4.84 -6.01 0.61
N GLY A 21 3.91 -6.98 0.65
CA GLY A 21 3.56 -7.73 1.85
C GLY A 21 2.63 -6.96 2.81
N PHE A 22 2.37 -7.53 3.99
CA PHE A 22 1.40 -7.01 4.97
C PHE A 22 1.78 -5.62 5.52
N SER A 23 0.87 -4.66 5.43
CA SER A 23 1.03 -3.29 5.90
C SER A 23 0.61 -3.12 7.36
N TRP A 24 1.57 -3.17 8.28
CA TRP A 24 1.32 -2.90 9.71
C TRP A 24 0.71 -1.52 9.95
N THR A 25 1.15 -0.50 9.21
CA THR A 25 0.59 0.84 9.31
C THR A 25 -0.88 0.90 8.88
N SER A 26 -1.27 0.14 7.86
CA SER A 26 -2.68 0.10 7.42
C SER A 26 -3.54 -0.71 8.39
N PHE A 27 -2.97 -1.73 9.05
CA PHE A 27 -3.68 -2.49 10.07
C PHE A 27 -4.06 -1.63 11.27
N PHE A 28 -3.14 -0.82 11.80
CA PHE A 28 -3.42 0.02 12.97
C PHE A 28 -4.14 1.33 12.64
N PHE A 29 -3.94 1.88 11.44
CA PHE A 29 -4.41 3.23 11.07
C PHE A 29 -5.35 3.26 9.86
N GLY A 30 -5.83 2.11 9.40
CA GLY A 30 -6.76 1.99 8.28
C GLY A 30 -6.27 2.70 7.01
N GLY A 31 -7.02 3.70 6.56
CA GLY A 31 -6.75 4.46 5.34
C GLY A 31 -5.74 5.61 5.51
N ILE A 32 -5.30 5.93 6.72
CA ILE A 32 -4.38 7.06 6.99
C ILE A 32 -3.06 6.96 6.17
N PRO A 33 -2.38 5.80 6.09
CA PRO A 33 -1.18 5.69 5.26
C PRO A 33 -1.43 6.00 3.78
N ALA A 34 -2.64 5.77 3.28
CA ALA A 34 -2.99 6.06 1.90
C ALA A 34 -3.12 7.55 1.62
N ILE A 35 -3.71 8.29 2.57
CA ILE A 35 -3.78 9.75 2.55
C ILE A 35 -2.38 10.35 2.43
N PHE A 36 -1.45 9.92 3.31
CA PHE A 36 -0.07 10.43 3.29
C PHE A 36 0.73 10.05 2.04
N ARG A 37 0.32 8.98 1.35
CA ARG A 37 0.95 8.54 0.09
C ARG A 37 0.37 9.22 -1.15
N GLY A 38 -0.63 10.09 -0.97
CA GLY A 38 -1.30 10.84 -2.03
C GLY A 38 -2.51 10.11 -2.65
N ASP A 39 -2.91 8.98 -2.09
CA ASP A 39 -4.10 8.21 -2.51
C ASP A 39 -5.31 8.59 -1.65
N LEU A 40 -5.75 9.84 -1.82
CA LEU A 40 -6.75 10.48 -0.97
C LEU A 40 -8.11 9.78 -1.02
N GLY A 41 -8.58 9.42 -2.21
CA GLY A 41 -9.90 8.81 -2.39
C GLY A 41 -10.00 7.46 -1.67
N VAL A 42 -9.00 6.60 -1.86
CA VAL A 42 -8.92 5.30 -1.18
C VAL A 42 -8.72 5.48 0.32
N GLY A 43 -7.83 6.38 0.72
CA GLY A 43 -7.55 6.62 2.13
C GLY A 43 -8.75 7.13 2.92
N ILE A 44 -9.48 8.10 2.37
CA ILE A 44 -10.73 8.60 2.97
C ILE A 44 -11.79 7.50 2.96
N GLY A 45 -11.97 6.79 1.84
CA GLY A 45 -12.97 5.72 1.72
C GLY A 45 -12.79 4.60 2.76
N ILE A 46 -11.57 4.07 2.91
CA ILE A 46 -11.27 3.03 3.90
C ILE A 46 -11.43 3.55 5.33
N THR A 47 -11.02 4.80 5.59
CA THR A 47 -11.17 5.39 6.93
C THR A 47 -12.64 5.52 7.32
N ILE A 48 -13.47 6.08 6.43
CA ILE A 48 -14.92 6.22 6.66
C ILE A 48 -15.56 4.85 6.83
N ALA A 49 -15.26 3.90 5.93
CA ALA A 49 -15.80 2.55 6.03
C ALA A 49 -15.44 1.91 7.38
N SER A 50 -14.17 1.95 7.78
CA SER A 50 -13.72 1.37 9.04
C SER A 50 -14.46 1.97 10.24
N ILE A 51 -14.64 3.29 10.27
CA ILE A 51 -15.39 3.99 11.34
C ILE A 51 -16.85 3.56 11.36
N LEU A 52 -17.56 3.63 10.22
CA LEU A 52 -18.98 3.30 10.16
C LEU A 52 -19.25 1.85 10.57
N PHE A 53 -18.44 0.91 10.07
CA PHE A 53 -18.55 -0.50 10.41
C PHE A 53 -18.14 -0.79 11.86
N SER A 54 -17.17 -0.06 12.42
CA SER A 54 -16.86 -0.12 13.86
C SER A 54 -18.06 0.30 14.71
N LEU A 55 -18.77 1.37 14.35
CA LEU A 55 -19.91 1.88 15.14
C LEU A 55 -21.05 0.85 15.26
N ILE A 56 -21.34 0.11 14.18
CA ILE A 56 -22.44 -0.88 14.17
C ILE A 56 -22.06 -2.26 14.72
N SER A 57 -20.78 -2.49 15.03
CA SER A 57 -20.27 -3.81 15.42
C SER A 57 -19.40 -3.81 16.68
N ALA A 58 -19.49 -2.73 17.47
CA ALA A 58 -18.62 -2.51 18.64
C ALA A 58 -17.12 -2.65 18.31
N GLY A 59 -16.72 -2.19 17.11
CA GLY A 59 -15.34 -2.19 16.64
C GLY A 59 -14.93 -3.38 15.78
N VAL A 60 -15.63 -4.52 15.86
CA VAL A 60 -15.19 -5.80 15.26
C VAL A 60 -15.05 -5.70 13.74
N LEU A 61 -16.05 -5.19 13.03
CA LEU A 61 -16.01 -5.11 11.57
C LEU A 61 -14.99 -4.10 11.05
N GLY A 62 -14.73 -3.01 11.80
CA GLY A 62 -13.65 -2.07 11.43
C GLY A 62 -12.27 -2.71 11.54
N ILE A 63 -12.04 -3.55 12.56
CA ILE A 63 -10.78 -4.33 12.68
C ILE A 63 -10.64 -5.29 11.49
N VAL A 64 -11.70 -5.99 11.12
CA VAL A 64 -11.69 -6.90 9.95
C VAL A 64 -11.35 -6.14 8.67
N ILE A 65 -11.96 -4.96 8.44
CA ILE A 65 -11.65 -4.10 7.29
C ILE A 65 -10.16 -3.74 7.29
N ASN A 66 -9.60 -3.29 8.42
CA ASN A 66 -8.20 -2.91 8.51
C ASN A 66 -7.24 -4.09 8.26
N ILE A 67 -7.58 -5.30 8.72
CA ILE A 67 -6.78 -6.52 8.46
C ILE A 67 -6.77 -6.82 6.96
N VAL A 68 -7.94 -6.88 6.32
CA VAL A 68 -8.06 -7.14 4.89
C VAL A 68 -7.30 -6.07 4.10
N TRP A 69 -7.49 -4.80 4.48
CA TRP A 69 -6.82 -3.67 3.86
C TRP A 69 -5.30 -3.75 3.95
N ALA A 70 -4.76 -4.18 5.09
CA ALA A 70 -3.33 -4.34 5.30
C ALA A 70 -2.67 -5.36 4.36
N PHE A 71 -3.39 -6.39 3.91
CA PHE A 71 -2.88 -7.33 2.90
C PHE A 71 -2.87 -6.75 1.49
N ILE A 72 -3.78 -5.82 1.19
CA ILE A 72 -4.02 -5.33 -0.17
C ILE A 72 -3.19 -4.07 -0.45
N TYR A 73 -3.13 -3.14 0.49
CA TYR A 73 -2.78 -1.76 0.18
C TYR A 73 -1.36 -1.56 -0.35
N ASN A 74 -0.36 -2.23 0.25
CA ASN A 74 1.03 -2.12 -0.18
C ASN A 74 1.18 -2.54 -1.65
N LYS A 75 0.63 -3.70 -2.02
CA LYS A 75 0.64 -4.19 -3.41
C LYS A 75 -0.06 -3.21 -4.34
N LYS A 76 -1.28 -2.76 -4.00
CA LYS A 76 -2.04 -1.78 -4.78
C LYS A 76 -1.18 -0.53 -5.06
N TYR A 77 -0.69 0.13 -4.01
CA TYR A 77 0.07 1.37 -4.11
C TYR A 77 1.31 1.23 -4.99
N THR A 78 2.08 0.15 -4.78
CA THR A 78 3.31 -0.07 -5.55
C THR A 78 3.03 -0.38 -7.00
N THR A 79 1.99 -1.18 -7.29
CA THR A 79 1.56 -1.46 -8.66
C THR A 79 1.10 -0.20 -9.38
N GLU A 80 0.38 0.70 -8.72
CA GLU A 80 -0.03 2.00 -9.30
C GLU A 80 1.17 2.88 -9.64
N LEU A 81 2.20 2.91 -8.81
CA LEU A 81 3.45 3.61 -9.14
C LEU A 81 4.12 3.02 -10.39
N LEU A 82 4.18 1.69 -10.50
CA LEU A 82 4.73 1.02 -11.69
C LEU A 82 3.92 1.35 -12.96
N GLN A 83 2.59 1.35 -12.85
CA GLN A 83 1.67 1.75 -13.93
C GLN A 83 1.85 3.23 -14.30
N ALA A 84 2.15 4.10 -13.33
CA ALA A 84 2.48 5.50 -13.55
C ALA A 84 3.89 5.73 -14.15
N GLY A 85 4.59 4.68 -14.56
CA GLY A 85 5.87 4.76 -15.26
C GLY A 85 7.09 4.70 -14.37
N PHE A 86 6.93 4.50 -13.05
CA PHE A 86 8.08 4.24 -12.18
C PHE A 86 8.72 2.88 -12.50
N ARG A 87 10.00 2.75 -12.20
CA ARG A 87 10.80 1.53 -12.36
C ARG A 87 11.48 1.17 -11.05
N MET A 88 11.63 -0.13 -10.79
CA MET A 88 12.37 -0.62 -9.64
C MET A 88 13.86 -0.34 -9.84
N GLU A 89 14.48 0.28 -8.85
CA GLU A 89 15.90 0.62 -8.89
C GLU A 89 16.50 0.39 -7.50
N ASP A 90 16.75 -0.89 -7.22
CA ASP A 90 17.21 -1.40 -5.93
C ASP A 90 18.19 -2.57 -6.16
N GLN A 91 18.65 -3.22 -5.08
CA GLN A 91 19.49 -4.41 -5.22
C GLN A 91 18.80 -5.52 -6.02
N PRO A 92 19.53 -6.27 -6.87
CA PRO A 92 18.94 -7.32 -7.71
C PRO A 92 18.05 -8.33 -6.97
N GLU A 93 18.45 -8.72 -5.76
CA GLU A 93 17.70 -9.65 -4.90
C GLU A 93 16.38 -9.05 -4.41
N VAL A 94 16.38 -7.77 -4.03
CA VAL A 94 15.19 -7.04 -3.58
C VAL A 94 14.22 -6.86 -4.75
N MET A 95 14.73 -6.51 -5.93
CA MET A 95 13.92 -6.39 -7.14
C MET A 95 13.30 -7.73 -7.55
N SER A 96 14.06 -8.82 -7.51
CA SER A 96 13.55 -10.17 -7.81
C SER A 96 12.41 -10.56 -6.86
N SER A 97 12.60 -10.32 -5.55
CA SER A 97 11.58 -10.59 -4.53
C SER A 97 10.33 -9.72 -4.70
N ALA A 98 10.52 -8.43 -5.02
CA ALA A 98 9.42 -7.51 -5.28
C ALA A 98 8.62 -7.89 -6.53
N LYS A 99 9.31 -8.26 -7.62
CA LYS A 99 8.68 -8.76 -8.86
C LYS A 99 7.80 -9.98 -8.61
N ALA A 100 8.33 -10.96 -7.87
CA ALA A 100 7.59 -12.15 -7.48
C ALA A 100 6.35 -11.82 -6.62
N ALA A 101 6.49 -10.95 -5.61
CA ALA A 101 5.38 -10.58 -4.73
C ALA A 101 4.28 -9.74 -5.42
N LEU A 102 4.68 -8.89 -6.36
CA LEU A 102 3.79 -7.95 -7.05
C LEU A 102 3.16 -8.55 -8.32
N ASN A 103 3.60 -9.73 -8.76
CA ASN A 103 3.20 -10.38 -10.02
C ASN A 103 3.50 -9.51 -11.26
N VAL A 104 4.68 -8.89 -11.30
CA VAL A 104 5.17 -8.11 -12.43
C VAL A 104 6.50 -8.70 -12.89
N ILE A 105 6.55 -9.16 -14.15
CA ILE A 105 7.70 -9.83 -14.77
C ILE A 105 8.69 -8.78 -15.30
#